data_AF-A0A256JXE0-F1
#
_entry.id   AF-A0A256JXE0-F1
#
_cell.length_a   1.000
_cell.length_b   1.000
_cell.length_c   1.000
_cell.angle_alpha   90.00
_cell.angle_beta   90.00
_cell.angle_gamma   90.00
#
_symmetry.space_group_name_H-M   'P 1'
#
loop_
_entity.id
_entity.type
_entity.pdbx_description
1 polymer ?
#
loop_
_entity_poly.entity_id
_entity_poly.type
_entity_poly.pdbx_seq_one_letter_code
_entity_poly.pdbx_strand_id
1 'polypeptide(L)'
;MTDRWMALRRVGEWVGFEGDELSEYLTIVRPIHNQALEDRKESHAERDLRDEYFEFLNENVLSAEPVVTHLRDHRIDEEVVGLFEAGSVPIKDTFRSQSVIDYELDEIVDFVMLLKLLDRYHEKAESGVEPLENLHSLIYLTNYQLSESDSYSVTKDHGFGMLEETGYRYTFERRDGYVWSDSLQRDLDRLVAWQLLDRELVDDPKPEWDRTYSIFLGQAANLFLTRFEKRLDSFDSLLLNEWERRQNDVIDDFATSSKVGISSHLESLDRFSDRSNGQIVLNGRAKKFTSDQSQRGIQINV
;
A
#
# COMPACT_ATOMS: atom_id res chain seq x y z
N MET A 1 -8.43 13.71 -9.94
CA MET A 1 -7.38 14.72 -9.65
C MET A 1 -6.26 14.16 -8.77
N THR A 2 -6.32 12.88 -8.38
CA THR A 2 -5.45 12.21 -7.40
C THR A 2 -4.08 11.76 -7.93
N ASP A 3 -3.93 11.59 -9.24
CA ASP A 3 -2.64 11.20 -9.87
C ASP A 3 -1.54 12.26 -9.75
N ARG A 4 -1.92 13.52 -9.47
CA ARG A 4 -1.02 14.66 -9.60
C ARG A 4 0.07 14.69 -8.52
N TRP A 5 -0.35 14.63 -7.27
CA TRP A 5 0.58 14.60 -6.13
C TRP A 5 1.31 13.25 -6.03
N MET A 6 0.67 12.17 -6.48
CA MET A 6 1.28 10.84 -6.49
C MET A 6 2.52 10.80 -7.38
N ALA A 7 2.49 11.42 -8.56
CA ALA A 7 3.64 11.48 -9.46
C ALA A 7 4.89 12.08 -8.79
N LEU A 8 4.72 13.18 -8.04
CA LEU A 8 5.84 13.83 -7.36
C LEU A 8 6.44 12.94 -6.28
N ARG A 9 5.59 12.31 -5.45
CA ARG A 9 6.04 11.34 -4.45
C ARG A 9 6.75 10.16 -5.09
N ARG A 10 6.23 9.63 -6.20
CA ARG A 10 6.84 8.49 -6.91
C ARG A 10 8.20 8.81 -7.48
N VAL A 11 8.39 10.02 -7.97
CA VAL A 11 9.71 10.47 -8.42
C VAL A 11 10.69 10.48 -7.25
N GLY A 12 10.29 10.96 -6.06
CA GLY A 12 11.14 10.89 -4.85
C GLY A 12 11.49 9.45 -4.44
N GLU A 13 10.49 8.56 -4.42
CA GLU A 13 10.69 7.13 -4.13
C GLU A 13 11.57 6.44 -5.19
N TRP A 14 11.42 6.78 -6.47
CA TRP A 14 12.22 6.24 -7.58
C TRP A 14 13.69 6.66 -7.50
N VAL A 15 13.96 7.87 -7.01
CA VAL A 15 15.30 8.37 -6.73
C VAL A 15 15.94 7.64 -5.53
N GLY A 16 15.14 7.01 -4.68
CA GLY A 16 15.59 6.26 -3.51
C GLY A 16 15.34 6.95 -2.17
N PHE A 17 14.53 8.01 -2.12
CA PHE A 17 14.16 8.65 -0.86
C PHE A 17 13.11 7.83 -0.10
N GLU A 18 13.32 7.67 1.20
CA GLU A 18 12.41 7.00 2.13
C GLU A 18 12.28 7.83 3.43
N GLY A 19 11.21 7.61 4.20
CA GLY A 19 11.03 8.23 5.52
C GLY A 19 11.12 9.77 5.54
N ASP A 20 12.06 10.28 6.33
CA ASP A 20 12.27 11.72 6.54
C ASP A 20 12.79 12.40 5.26
N GLU A 21 13.68 11.74 4.49
CA GLU A 21 14.22 12.28 3.24
C GLU A 21 13.12 12.49 2.20
N LEU A 22 12.19 11.53 2.09
CA LEU A 22 11.02 11.66 1.23
C LEU A 22 10.11 12.81 1.67
N SER A 23 9.98 13.02 2.98
CA SER A 23 9.15 14.09 3.55
C SER A 23 9.77 15.47 3.31
N GLU A 24 11.09 15.59 3.42
CA GLU A 24 11.84 16.80 3.08
C GLU A 24 11.74 17.13 1.59
N TYR A 25 11.99 16.15 0.72
CA TYR A 25 11.82 16.30 -0.73
C TYR A 25 10.41 16.80 -1.08
N LEU A 26 9.36 16.18 -0.53
CA LEU A 26 7.97 16.60 -0.78
C LEU A 26 7.69 18.02 -0.25
N THR A 27 8.31 18.42 0.85
CA THR A 27 8.19 19.77 1.41
C THR A 27 8.80 20.83 0.50
N ILE A 28 9.90 20.51 -0.18
CA ILE A 28 10.56 21.40 -1.16
C ILE A 28 9.74 21.50 -2.44
N VAL A 29 9.24 20.38 -2.95
CA VAL A 29 8.53 20.32 -4.23
C VAL A 29 7.14 20.95 -4.16
N ARG A 30 6.44 20.85 -3.02
CA ARG A 30 5.07 21.37 -2.84
C ARG A 30 4.88 22.85 -3.20
N PRO A 31 5.66 23.81 -2.67
CA PRO A 31 5.49 25.21 -3.01
C PRO A 31 5.80 25.50 -4.48
N ILE A 32 6.78 24.82 -5.07
CA ILE A 32 7.16 24.96 -6.48
C ILE A 32 6.02 24.50 -7.38
N HIS A 33 5.47 23.31 -7.12
CA HIS A 33 4.33 22.79 -7.85
C HIS A 33 3.11 23.72 -7.78
N ASN A 34 2.81 24.24 -6.59
CA ASN A 34 1.67 25.14 -6.40
C ASN A 34 1.87 26.46 -7.17
N GLN A 35 3.07 27.03 -7.13
CA GLN A 35 3.39 28.25 -7.89
C GLN A 35 3.28 28.01 -9.40
N ALA A 36 3.87 26.91 -9.90
CA ALA A 36 3.79 26.55 -11.32
C ALA A 36 2.35 26.32 -11.80
N LEU A 37 1.47 25.81 -10.93
CA LEU A 37 0.04 25.68 -11.24
C LEU A 37 -0.67 27.03 -11.31
N GLU A 38 -0.38 27.96 -10.40
CA GLU A 38 -0.96 29.30 -10.43
C GLU A 38 -0.49 30.09 -11.67
N ASP A 39 0.82 30.08 -11.96
CA ASP A 39 1.41 30.73 -13.14
C ASP A 39 0.79 30.19 -14.45
N ARG A 40 0.52 28.87 -14.49
CA ARG A 40 -0.17 28.24 -15.64
C ARG A 40 -1.64 28.64 -15.73
N LYS A 41 -2.37 28.74 -14.62
CA LYS A 41 -3.78 29.18 -14.63
C LYS A 41 -3.90 30.60 -15.18
N GLU A 42 -2.93 31.46 -14.88
CA GLU A 42 -2.87 32.82 -15.40
C GLU A 42 -2.53 32.87 -16.91
N SER A 43 -1.73 31.92 -17.40
CA SER A 43 -1.17 31.96 -18.76
C SER A 43 -1.89 31.07 -19.79
N HIS A 44 -2.48 29.95 -19.39
CA HIS A 44 -2.98 28.89 -20.27
C HIS A 44 -4.21 28.15 -19.71
N ALA A 45 -5.29 28.89 -19.41
CA ALA A 45 -6.53 28.35 -18.82
C ALA A 45 -7.31 27.34 -19.70
N GLU A 46 -7.02 27.25 -21.00
CA GLU A 46 -7.85 26.48 -21.96
C GLU A 46 -7.35 25.05 -22.28
N ARG A 47 -6.13 24.67 -21.88
CA ARG A 47 -5.58 23.31 -22.16
C ARG A 47 -5.79 22.36 -21.00
N ASP A 48 -6.29 21.15 -21.29
CA ASP A 48 -6.47 20.11 -20.28
C ASP A 48 -5.12 19.59 -19.77
N LEU A 49 -4.77 20.00 -18.55
CA LEU A 49 -3.55 19.58 -17.87
C LEU A 49 -3.47 18.05 -17.67
N ARG A 50 -4.58 17.30 -17.81
CA ARG A 50 -4.56 15.83 -17.68
C ARG A 50 -3.65 15.16 -18.70
N ASP A 51 -3.62 15.64 -19.94
CA ASP A 51 -2.89 14.98 -21.02
C ASP A 51 -1.40 15.35 -21.03
N GLU A 52 -1.05 16.55 -20.55
CA GLU A 52 0.31 17.11 -20.55
C GLU A 52 0.95 17.13 -19.14
N TYR A 53 0.36 16.43 -18.15
CA TYR A 53 0.73 16.63 -16.74
C TYR A 53 2.21 16.29 -16.44
N PHE A 54 2.73 15.22 -17.03
CA PHE A 54 4.12 14.80 -16.78
C PHE A 54 5.13 15.71 -17.48
N GLU A 55 4.80 16.23 -18.66
CA GLU A 55 5.61 17.25 -19.34
C GLU A 55 5.65 18.51 -18.49
N PHE A 56 4.49 18.96 -17.99
CA PHE A 56 4.41 20.09 -17.05
C PHE A 56 5.29 19.89 -15.80
N LEU A 57 5.24 18.72 -15.18
CA LEU A 57 6.07 18.41 -14.01
C LEU A 57 7.56 18.48 -14.33
N ASN A 58 7.97 17.88 -15.44
CA ASN A 58 9.36 17.88 -15.87
C ASN A 58 9.89 19.29 -16.15
N GLU A 59 9.10 20.12 -16.83
CA GLU A 59 9.52 21.45 -17.27
C GLU A 59 9.47 22.51 -16.16
N ASN A 60 8.51 22.42 -15.23
CA ASN A 60 8.21 23.53 -14.32
C ASN A 60 8.41 23.19 -12.85
N VAL A 61 8.56 21.91 -12.50
CA VAL A 61 8.61 21.47 -11.10
C VAL A 61 9.88 20.68 -10.78
N LEU A 62 10.11 19.57 -11.49
CA LEU A 62 11.23 18.66 -11.20
C LEU A 62 12.58 19.26 -11.59
N SER A 63 12.64 20.03 -12.67
CA SER A 63 13.85 20.73 -13.12
C SER A 63 14.16 22.00 -12.31
N ALA A 64 13.34 22.36 -11.33
CA ALA A 64 13.57 23.56 -10.54
C ALA A 64 14.83 23.43 -9.67
N GLU A 65 15.63 24.50 -9.63
CA GLU A 65 16.92 24.54 -8.92
C GLU A 65 16.87 24.04 -7.47
N PRO A 66 15.84 24.35 -6.65
CA PRO A 66 15.77 23.83 -5.28
C PRO A 66 15.64 22.30 -5.22
N VAL A 67 14.97 21.69 -6.20
CA VAL A 67 14.80 20.23 -6.31
C VAL A 67 16.13 19.60 -6.70
N VAL A 68 16.79 20.13 -7.74
CA VAL A 68 18.09 19.65 -8.23
C VAL A 68 19.17 19.78 -7.15
N THR A 69 19.19 20.90 -6.42
CA THR A 69 20.12 21.13 -5.30
C THR A 69 19.92 20.09 -4.20
N HIS A 70 18.66 19.83 -3.81
CA HIS A 70 18.35 18.86 -2.78
C HIS A 70 18.80 17.43 -3.16
N LEU A 71 18.68 17.04 -4.43
CA LEU A 71 19.18 15.75 -4.93
C LEU A 71 20.70 15.63 -4.79
N ARG A 72 21.43 16.71 -5.13
CA ARG A 72 22.90 16.75 -4.99
C ARG A 72 23.34 16.69 -3.55
N ASP A 73 22.64 17.39 -2.66
CA ASP A 73 22.94 17.40 -1.22
C ASP A 73 22.79 16.00 -0.60
N HIS A 74 21.83 15.20 -1.10
CA HIS A 74 21.62 13.81 -0.71
C HIS A 74 22.47 12.80 -1.49
N ARG A 75 23.43 13.25 -2.31
CA ARG A 75 24.37 12.41 -3.06
C ARG A 75 23.69 11.41 -4.00
N ILE A 76 22.56 11.81 -4.58
CA ILE A 76 21.95 11.08 -5.69
C ILE A 76 22.93 11.05 -6.86
N ASP A 77 22.96 9.94 -7.60
CA ASP A 77 23.85 9.76 -8.75
C ASP A 77 23.69 10.91 -9.77
N GLU A 78 24.80 11.46 -10.26
CA GLU A 78 24.78 12.59 -11.19
C GLU A 78 24.10 12.23 -12.52
N GLU A 79 24.08 10.94 -12.90
CA GLU A 79 23.29 10.46 -14.04
C GLU A 79 21.79 10.67 -13.81
N VAL A 80 21.30 10.44 -12.58
CA VAL A 80 19.91 10.67 -12.19
C VAL A 80 19.64 12.17 -12.05
N VAL A 81 20.54 12.94 -11.43
CA VAL A 81 20.41 14.41 -11.32
C VAL A 81 20.32 15.06 -12.71
N GLY A 82 21.11 14.60 -13.68
CA GLY A 82 21.07 15.09 -15.06
C GLY A 82 19.70 14.89 -15.74
N LEU A 83 18.93 13.87 -15.35
CA LEU A 83 17.56 13.67 -15.86
C LEU A 83 16.59 14.75 -15.34
N PHE A 84 16.77 15.23 -14.10
CA PHE A 84 15.98 16.33 -13.55
C PHE A 84 16.32 17.64 -14.23
N GLU A 85 17.62 17.95 -14.38
CA GLU A 85 18.07 19.18 -15.06
C GLU A 85 17.60 19.24 -16.51
N ALA A 86 17.59 18.10 -17.20
CA ALA A 86 17.12 18.01 -18.58
C ALA A 86 15.59 17.98 -18.71
N GLY A 87 14.82 17.97 -17.61
CA GLY A 87 13.36 17.83 -17.64
C GLY A 87 12.92 16.52 -18.31
N SER A 88 13.67 15.45 -18.07
CA SER A 88 13.51 14.16 -18.77
C SER A 88 13.29 13.00 -17.80
N VAL A 89 12.86 13.29 -16.56
CA VAL A 89 12.56 12.28 -15.57
C VAL A 89 11.49 11.34 -16.16
N PRO A 90 11.72 10.02 -16.15
CA PRO A 90 10.82 9.06 -16.76
C PRO A 90 9.63 8.79 -15.82
N ILE A 91 8.82 9.82 -15.56
CA ILE A 91 7.72 9.80 -14.58
C ILE A 91 6.78 8.62 -14.84
N LYS A 92 6.50 8.28 -16.11
CA LYS A 92 5.68 7.09 -16.45
C LYS A 92 6.33 5.78 -16.01
N ASP A 93 7.65 5.68 -16.13
CA ASP A 93 8.39 4.47 -15.79
C ASP A 93 8.59 4.31 -14.28
N THR A 94 8.50 5.39 -13.50
CA THR A 94 8.46 5.29 -12.03
C THR A 94 7.21 4.55 -11.54
N PHE A 95 6.13 4.53 -12.34
CA PHE A 95 4.97 3.66 -12.11
C PHE A 95 5.14 2.24 -12.68
N ARG A 96 6.05 2.01 -13.64
CA ARG A 96 6.16 0.73 -14.36
C ARG A 96 6.69 -0.42 -13.51
N SER A 97 7.50 -0.15 -12.49
CA SER A 97 7.94 -1.17 -11.52
C SER A 97 6.76 -1.87 -10.83
N GLN A 98 5.55 -1.28 -10.89
CA GLN A 98 4.31 -1.82 -10.35
C GLN A 98 3.38 -2.43 -11.41
N SER A 99 3.66 -2.27 -12.70
CA SER A 99 2.84 -2.82 -13.81
C SER A 99 3.25 -4.22 -14.28
N VAL A 100 4.31 -4.81 -13.71
CA VAL A 100 4.76 -6.15 -14.08
C VAL A 100 3.83 -7.20 -13.47
N ILE A 101 3.24 -8.03 -14.34
CA ILE A 101 2.38 -9.17 -13.99
C ILE A 101 3.27 -10.36 -13.62
N ASP A 102 3.96 -10.28 -12.49
CA ASP A 102 4.69 -11.42 -11.93
C ASP A 102 4.32 -11.54 -10.46
N TYR A 103 3.19 -12.22 -10.24
CA TYR A 103 2.64 -12.43 -8.91
C TYR A 103 2.82 -13.88 -8.49
N GLU A 104 3.36 -14.08 -7.30
CA GLU A 104 3.32 -15.39 -6.66
C GLU A 104 1.87 -15.73 -6.27
N LEU A 105 1.51 -17.01 -6.25
CA LEU A 105 0.13 -17.44 -5.97
C LEU A 105 -0.38 -16.92 -4.61
N ASP A 106 0.51 -16.80 -3.63
CA ASP A 106 0.20 -16.29 -2.30
C ASP A 106 -0.09 -14.78 -2.31
N GLU A 107 0.53 -13.99 -3.19
CA GLU A 107 0.19 -12.57 -3.42
C GLU A 107 -1.20 -12.41 -3.99
N ILE A 108 -1.56 -13.27 -4.95
CA ILE A 108 -2.89 -13.25 -5.58
C ILE A 108 -3.96 -13.53 -4.53
N VAL A 109 -3.74 -14.50 -3.63
CA VAL A 109 -4.66 -14.80 -2.53
C VAL A 109 -4.79 -13.59 -1.60
N ASP A 110 -3.69 -12.97 -1.19
CA ASP A 110 -3.71 -11.77 -0.34
C ASP A 110 -4.49 -10.62 -1.01
N PHE A 111 -4.36 -10.43 -2.33
CA PHE A 111 -5.12 -9.41 -3.06
C PHE A 111 -6.60 -9.70 -3.10
N VAL A 112 -6.99 -10.94 -3.39
CA VAL A 112 -8.41 -11.33 -3.37
C VAL A 112 -9.00 -11.06 -1.98
N MET A 113 -8.27 -11.41 -0.92
CA MET A 113 -8.71 -11.16 0.45
C MET A 113 -8.71 -9.66 0.81
N LEU A 114 -7.80 -8.84 0.28
CA LEU A 114 -7.85 -7.38 0.41
C LEU A 114 -9.10 -6.79 -0.26
N LEU A 115 -9.41 -7.23 -1.48
CA LEU A 115 -10.59 -6.74 -2.20
C LEU A 115 -11.88 -7.12 -1.45
N LYS A 116 -11.99 -8.34 -0.92
CA LYS A 116 -13.13 -8.76 -0.09
C LYS A 116 -13.26 -7.93 1.19
N LEU A 117 -12.15 -7.64 1.87
CA LEU A 117 -12.16 -6.79 3.06
C LEU A 117 -12.71 -5.39 2.74
N LEU A 118 -12.27 -4.79 1.64
CA LEU A 118 -12.72 -3.46 1.23
C LEU A 118 -14.18 -3.45 0.75
N ASP A 119 -14.62 -4.49 0.05
CA ASP A 119 -16.01 -4.68 -0.35
C ASP A 119 -16.93 -4.71 0.87
N ARG A 120 -16.60 -5.57 1.84
CA ARG A 120 -17.36 -5.69 3.08
C ARG A 120 -17.30 -4.43 3.95
N TYR A 121 -16.17 -3.76 3.98
CA TYR A 121 -16.06 -2.46 4.66
C TYR A 121 -17.00 -1.44 4.01
N HIS A 122 -17.02 -1.36 2.67
CA HIS A 122 -17.89 -0.44 1.94
C HIS A 122 -19.37 -0.72 2.19
N GLU A 123 -19.78 -2.00 2.22
CA GLU A 123 -21.15 -2.39 2.60
C GLU A 123 -21.57 -1.88 3.98
N LYS A 124 -20.62 -1.79 4.92
CA LYS A 124 -20.90 -1.42 6.32
C LYS A 124 -20.78 0.08 6.58
N ALA A 125 -19.80 0.74 6.00
CA ALA A 125 -19.47 2.14 6.26
C ALA A 125 -19.96 3.10 5.16
N GLU A 126 -20.47 2.57 4.03
CA GLU A 126 -20.92 3.33 2.85
C GLU A 126 -19.87 4.32 2.31
N SER A 127 -18.60 4.07 2.60
CA SER A 127 -17.47 4.97 2.35
C SER A 127 -16.18 4.18 2.12
N GLY A 128 -15.12 4.87 1.72
CA GLY A 128 -13.78 4.30 1.61
C GLY A 128 -13.12 4.22 2.98
N VAL A 129 -12.05 3.43 3.09
CA VAL A 129 -11.31 3.37 4.35
C VAL A 129 -10.49 4.65 4.49
N GLU A 130 -10.78 5.45 5.51
CA GLU A 130 -10.10 6.70 5.80
C GLU A 130 -9.79 6.90 7.29
N PRO A 131 -8.63 7.49 7.63
CA PRO A 131 -7.48 7.68 6.75
C PRO A 131 -6.79 6.34 6.44
N LEU A 132 -5.80 6.32 5.55
CA LEU A 132 -5.08 5.10 5.14
C LEU A 132 -4.58 4.25 6.32
N GLU A 133 -4.14 4.89 7.41
CA GLU A 133 -3.66 4.22 8.61
C GLU A 133 -4.72 3.26 9.19
N ASN A 134 -6.01 3.56 9.02
CA ASN A 134 -7.08 2.67 9.41
C ASN A 134 -7.05 1.37 8.59
N LEU A 135 -6.77 1.43 7.28
CA LEU A 135 -6.65 0.22 6.46
C LEU A 135 -5.51 -0.68 6.95
N HIS A 136 -4.35 -0.09 7.25
CA HIS A 136 -3.24 -0.85 7.82
C HIS A 136 -3.62 -1.48 9.17
N SER A 137 -4.36 -0.75 10.00
CA SER A 137 -4.82 -1.21 11.31
C SER A 137 -5.84 -2.35 11.20
N LEU A 138 -6.81 -2.27 10.28
CA LEU A 138 -7.80 -3.33 10.04
C LEU A 138 -7.12 -4.64 9.59
N ILE A 139 -6.15 -4.54 8.67
CA ILE A 139 -5.39 -5.69 8.16
C ILE A 139 -4.52 -6.28 9.27
N TYR A 140 -3.87 -5.44 10.08
CA TYR A 140 -3.14 -5.88 11.27
C TYR A 140 -4.05 -6.59 12.28
N LEU A 141 -5.22 -6.01 12.61
CA LEU A 141 -6.16 -6.58 13.57
C LEU A 141 -6.70 -7.92 13.10
N THR A 142 -6.94 -8.05 11.80
CA THR A 142 -7.30 -9.33 11.17
C THR A 142 -6.22 -10.37 11.44
N ASN A 143 -4.95 -10.05 11.11
CA ASN A 143 -3.82 -10.94 11.37
C ASN A 143 -3.61 -11.23 12.87
N TYR A 144 -3.84 -10.23 13.72
CA TYR A 144 -3.70 -10.35 15.17
C TYR A 144 -4.72 -11.37 15.71
N GLN A 145 -6.00 -11.23 15.37
CA GLN A 145 -7.07 -12.14 15.79
C GLN A 145 -6.84 -13.57 15.29
N LEU A 146 -6.37 -13.73 14.06
CA LEU A 146 -5.96 -15.02 13.52
C LEU A 146 -4.83 -15.64 14.34
N SER A 147 -3.84 -14.85 14.74
CA SER A 147 -2.70 -15.32 15.54
C SER A 147 -3.02 -15.65 17.00
N GLU A 148 -4.13 -15.15 17.53
CA GLU A 148 -4.61 -15.40 18.91
C GLU A 148 -5.64 -16.55 18.98
N SER A 149 -6.07 -17.08 17.83
CA SER A 149 -7.03 -18.18 17.78
C SER A 149 -6.33 -19.49 18.14
N ASP A 150 -6.68 -20.09 19.30
CA ASP A 150 -6.23 -21.43 19.66
C ASP A 150 -6.74 -22.46 18.62
N SER A 151 -5.85 -22.94 17.75
CA SER A 151 -6.16 -23.94 16.73
C SER A 151 -6.37 -25.32 17.36
N TYR A 152 -7.56 -25.58 17.91
CA TYR A 152 -7.93 -26.86 18.53
C TYR A 152 -8.10 -28.04 17.56
N SER A 153 -7.70 -27.93 16.29
CA SER A 153 -8.03 -28.97 15.30
C SER A 153 -7.01 -29.23 14.20
N VAL A 154 -5.69 -29.25 14.43
CA VAL A 154 -4.80 -30.01 13.53
C VAL A 154 -3.64 -30.63 14.30
N THR A 155 -3.72 -31.95 14.51
CA THR A 155 -2.58 -32.79 14.90
C THR A 155 -1.42 -32.57 13.93
N LYS A 156 -0.30 -32.07 14.48
CA LYS A 156 1.02 -31.91 13.85
C LYS A 156 1.55 -33.24 13.30
N ASP A 157 1.04 -33.75 12.17
CA ASP A 157 1.78 -34.83 11.47
C ASP A 157 1.40 -35.13 10.01
N HIS A 158 0.86 -34.19 9.23
CA HIS A 158 0.72 -34.39 7.78
C HIS A 158 1.56 -33.36 7.03
N GLY A 159 2.44 -33.85 6.16
CA GLY A 159 3.48 -33.14 5.40
C GLY A 159 3.04 -32.06 4.41
N PHE A 160 1.89 -31.43 4.68
CA PHE A 160 1.48 -30.12 4.15
C PHE A 160 1.77 -28.97 5.11
N GLY A 161 2.26 -29.24 6.33
CA GLY A 161 3.07 -28.30 7.13
C GLY A 161 2.59 -26.85 7.11
N MET A 162 1.27 -26.68 7.23
CA MET A 162 0.54 -25.52 7.69
C MET A 162 0.91 -24.17 7.03
N LEU A 163 -0.06 -23.50 6.42
CA LEU A 163 -0.05 -22.04 6.17
C LEU A 163 -0.06 -21.24 7.50
N GLU A 164 0.54 -21.80 8.56
CA GLU A 164 0.21 -21.74 10.00
C GLU A 164 -0.82 -20.65 10.34
N GLU A 165 -2.07 -21.02 10.00
CA GLU A 165 -3.37 -20.44 10.41
C GLU A 165 -3.77 -19.08 9.79
N THR A 166 -3.25 -18.85 8.57
CA THR A 166 -3.65 -17.88 7.50
C THR A 166 -4.13 -16.48 7.88
N GLY A 167 -3.31 -15.49 7.52
CA GLY A 167 -3.62 -14.07 7.34
C GLY A 167 -2.70 -13.46 6.27
N TYR A 168 -2.69 -12.14 6.16
CA TYR A 168 -1.86 -11.41 5.20
C TYR A 168 -0.35 -11.62 5.42
N ARG A 169 0.44 -11.57 4.35
CA ARG A 169 1.92 -11.69 4.37
C ARG A 169 2.66 -10.47 4.96
N TYR A 170 1.93 -9.45 5.37
CA TYR A 170 2.51 -8.16 5.76
C TYR A 170 3.07 -8.18 7.19
N THR A 171 4.30 -7.69 7.33
CA THR A 171 4.91 -7.42 8.64
C THR A 171 4.60 -6.00 9.06
N PHE A 172 4.20 -5.83 10.32
CA PHE A 172 3.76 -4.56 10.87
C PHE A 172 4.70 -4.05 11.94
N GLU A 173 5.05 -2.77 11.82
CA GLU A 173 5.76 -2.00 12.82
C GLU A 173 4.82 -1.04 13.54
N ARG A 174 5.14 -0.73 14.80
CA ARG A 174 4.47 0.32 15.56
C ARG A 174 4.89 1.69 15.06
N ARG A 175 3.91 2.57 14.88
CA ARG A 175 4.08 4.02 14.75
C ARG A 175 3.20 4.72 15.78
N ASP A 176 3.34 6.02 15.92
CA ASP A 176 2.63 6.82 16.94
C ASP A 176 1.10 6.64 16.86
N GLY A 177 0.56 5.75 17.70
CA GLY A 177 -0.87 5.44 17.78
C GLY A 177 -1.43 4.56 16.65
N TYR A 178 -0.61 3.99 15.76
CA TYR A 178 -1.08 3.09 14.71
C TYR A 178 0.00 2.09 14.26
N VAL A 179 -0.33 1.22 13.30
CA VAL A 179 0.60 0.23 12.73
C VAL A 179 0.86 0.47 11.26
N TRP A 180 2.07 0.17 10.80
CA TRP A 180 2.47 0.40 9.41
C TRP A 180 3.13 -0.83 8.80
N SER A 181 2.99 -0.98 7.48
CA SER A 181 3.68 -2.03 6.73
C SER A 181 4.05 -1.55 5.34
N ASP A 182 5.36 -1.44 5.06
CA ASP A 182 5.83 -1.04 3.73
C ASP A 182 5.53 -2.08 2.65
N SER A 183 5.46 -3.37 3.02
CA SER A 183 5.02 -4.41 2.09
C SER A 183 3.56 -4.26 1.69
N LEU A 184 2.67 -3.92 2.63
CA LEU A 184 1.27 -3.64 2.32
C LEU A 184 1.17 -2.39 1.43
N GLN A 185 1.87 -1.33 1.79
CA GLN A 185 1.82 -0.09 1.01
C GLN A 185 2.23 -0.31 -0.45
N ARG A 186 3.31 -1.07 -0.68
CA ARG A 186 3.75 -1.43 -2.04
C ARG A 186 2.69 -2.22 -2.81
N ASP A 187 2.00 -3.14 -2.17
CA ASP A 187 0.92 -3.90 -2.80
C ASP A 187 -0.33 -3.05 -3.06
N LEU A 188 -0.70 -2.15 -2.14
CA LEU A 188 -1.76 -1.18 -2.38
C LEU A 188 -1.43 -0.27 -3.58
N ASP A 189 -0.16 0.13 -3.71
CA ASP A 189 0.30 0.93 -4.85
C ASP A 189 0.16 0.16 -6.17
N ARG A 190 0.55 -1.11 -6.17
CA ARG A 190 0.34 -2.02 -7.32
C ARG A 190 -1.14 -2.13 -7.65
N LEU A 191 -2.00 -2.41 -6.68
CA LEU A 191 -3.44 -2.54 -6.92
C LEU A 191 -4.08 -1.25 -7.48
N VAL A 192 -3.59 -0.08 -7.06
CA VAL A 192 -4.01 1.21 -7.65
C VAL A 192 -3.54 1.36 -9.09
N ALA A 193 -2.28 1.03 -9.39
CA ALA A 193 -1.76 1.07 -10.76
C ALA A 193 -2.56 0.17 -11.73
N TRP A 194 -3.26 -0.82 -11.18
CA TRP A 194 -4.09 -1.78 -11.93
C TRP A 194 -5.58 -1.46 -11.91
N GLN A 195 -5.96 -0.29 -11.36
CA GLN A 195 -7.35 0.15 -11.24
C GLN A 195 -8.23 -0.83 -10.44
N LEU A 196 -7.60 -1.69 -9.63
CA LEU A 196 -8.29 -2.55 -8.65
C LEU A 196 -8.62 -1.76 -7.40
N LEU A 197 -7.82 -0.75 -7.06
CA LEU A 197 -8.11 0.21 -6.00
C LEU A 197 -8.09 1.62 -6.55
N ASP A 198 -8.91 2.48 -5.94
CA ASP A 198 -8.87 3.92 -6.18
C ASP A 198 -8.41 4.64 -4.90
N ARG A 199 -7.77 5.80 -5.10
CA ARG A 199 -7.36 6.72 -4.04
C ARG A 199 -8.05 8.05 -4.25
N GLU A 200 -8.59 8.60 -3.18
CA GLU A 200 -9.16 9.95 -3.17
C GLU A 200 -8.60 10.74 -1.99
N LEU A 201 -8.38 12.04 -2.20
CA LEU A 201 -7.97 12.91 -1.11
C LEU A 201 -9.18 13.16 -0.20
N VAL A 202 -8.96 13.14 1.12
CA VAL A 202 -10.00 13.52 2.06
C VAL A 202 -10.13 15.05 2.06
N ASP A 203 -11.35 15.55 1.92
CA ASP A 203 -11.63 16.99 1.78
C ASP A 203 -11.28 17.79 3.06
N ASP A 204 -11.46 17.19 4.24
CA ASP A 204 -11.16 17.80 5.55
C ASP A 204 -10.22 16.91 6.39
N PRO A 205 -8.93 16.87 6.04
CA PRO A 205 -7.98 16.01 6.74
C PRO A 205 -7.64 16.57 8.12
N LYS A 206 -7.52 15.67 9.10
CA LYS A 206 -7.18 16.06 10.47
C LYS A 206 -5.66 16.20 10.66
N PRO A 207 -5.17 17.15 11.49
CA PRO A 207 -3.74 17.38 11.70
C PRO A 207 -2.96 16.15 12.21
N GLU A 208 -3.62 15.25 12.92
CA GLU A 208 -3.05 14.00 13.45
C GLU A 208 -2.99 12.86 12.42
N TRP A 209 -3.34 13.11 11.16
CA TRP A 209 -3.27 12.12 10.08
C TRP A 209 -1.95 12.24 9.33
N ASP A 210 -1.22 11.14 9.27
CA ASP A 210 0.03 11.08 8.51
C ASP A 210 -0.25 11.02 7.01
N ARG A 211 -1.40 10.42 6.64
CA ARG A 211 -1.85 10.31 5.25
C ARG A 211 -3.30 10.76 5.11
N THR A 212 -3.53 11.64 4.14
CA THR A 212 -4.80 12.35 3.95
C THR A 212 -5.56 11.85 2.73
N TYR A 213 -5.59 10.53 2.54
CA TYR A 213 -6.35 9.91 1.45
C TYR A 213 -7.10 8.68 1.94
N SER A 214 -8.22 8.44 1.28
CA SER A 214 -9.10 7.29 1.43
C SER A 214 -8.82 6.25 0.34
N ILE A 215 -9.10 4.99 0.64
CA ILE A 215 -8.95 3.86 -0.29
C ILE A 215 -10.32 3.29 -0.61
N PHE A 216 -10.59 3.09 -1.89
CA PHE A 216 -11.82 2.49 -2.42
C PHE A 216 -11.51 1.32 -3.35
N LEU A 217 -12.53 0.49 -3.61
CA LEU A 217 -12.50 -0.44 -4.72
C LEU A 217 -12.57 0.32 -6.04
N GLY A 218 -11.61 0.04 -6.91
CA GLY A 218 -11.60 0.57 -8.26
C GLY A 218 -12.57 -0.15 -9.18
N GLN A 219 -12.83 0.43 -10.35
CA GLN A 219 -13.77 -0.13 -11.33
C GLN A 219 -13.42 -1.58 -11.73
N ALA A 220 -12.13 -1.91 -11.87
CA ALA A 220 -11.71 -3.25 -12.25
C ALA A 220 -11.99 -4.26 -11.14
N ALA A 221 -11.85 -3.87 -9.87
CA ALA A 221 -12.18 -4.74 -8.75
C ALA A 221 -13.68 -4.99 -8.65
N ASN A 222 -14.52 -3.96 -8.81
CA ASN A 222 -15.97 -4.12 -8.80
C ASN A 222 -16.45 -5.12 -9.89
N LEU A 223 -15.86 -5.04 -11.09
CA LEU A 223 -16.13 -6.00 -12.16
C LEU A 223 -15.63 -7.41 -11.81
N PHE A 224 -14.44 -7.54 -11.21
CA PHE A 224 -13.89 -8.81 -10.77
C PHE A 224 -14.76 -9.48 -9.70
N LEU A 225 -15.09 -8.75 -8.63
CA LEU A 225 -15.93 -9.23 -7.53
C LEU A 225 -17.31 -9.66 -8.06
N THR A 226 -17.97 -8.82 -8.86
CA THR A 226 -19.27 -9.17 -9.47
C THR A 226 -19.19 -10.42 -10.35
N ARG A 227 -18.13 -10.55 -11.15
CA ARG A 227 -17.97 -11.69 -12.08
C ARG A 227 -17.72 -13.00 -11.34
N PHE A 228 -17.02 -12.96 -10.22
CA PHE A 228 -16.58 -14.14 -9.49
C PHE A 228 -17.27 -14.32 -8.14
N GLU A 229 -18.25 -13.49 -7.80
CA GLU A 229 -19.06 -13.49 -6.57
C GLU A 229 -19.36 -14.91 -6.08
N LYS A 230 -20.07 -15.72 -6.88
CA LYS A 230 -20.41 -17.11 -6.51
C LYS A 230 -19.23 -17.98 -6.09
N ARG A 231 -18.05 -17.79 -6.70
CA ARG A 231 -16.83 -18.54 -6.37
C ARG A 231 -16.11 -17.96 -5.16
N LEU A 232 -16.25 -16.67 -4.93
CA LEU A 232 -15.67 -15.98 -3.79
C LEU A 232 -16.51 -16.17 -2.53
N ASP A 233 -17.83 -16.34 -2.64
CA ASP A 233 -18.75 -16.57 -1.51
C ASP A 233 -18.67 -17.98 -0.94
N SER A 234 -18.07 -18.91 -1.67
CA SER A 234 -17.97 -20.31 -1.29
C SER A 234 -16.55 -20.82 -1.50
N PHE A 235 -15.65 -20.45 -0.60
CA PHE A 235 -14.34 -21.08 -0.59
C PHE A 235 -14.49 -22.53 -0.11
N ASP A 236 -14.04 -23.47 -0.94
CA ASP A 236 -13.85 -24.88 -0.58
C ASP A 236 -12.64 -25.09 0.37
N SER A 237 -12.26 -24.05 1.14
CA SER A 237 -11.09 -24.03 2.03
C SER A 237 -11.48 -23.51 3.41
N LEU A 238 -11.37 -24.38 4.42
CA LEU A 238 -11.61 -24.05 5.83
C LEU A 238 -10.78 -22.83 6.28
N LEU A 239 -9.53 -22.74 5.85
CA LEU A 239 -8.61 -21.67 6.26
C LEU A 239 -9.00 -20.30 5.65
N LEU A 240 -9.41 -20.28 4.38
CA LEU A 240 -9.87 -19.03 3.74
C LEU A 240 -11.19 -18.56 4.35
N ASN A 241 -12.08 -19.50 4.70
CA ASN A 241 -13.32 -19.18 5.40
C ASN A 241 -13.07 -18.62 6.81
N GLU A 242 -12.08 -19.14 7.55
CA GLU A 242 -11.71 -18.60 8.86
C GLU A 242 -11.10 -17.19 8.72
N TRP A 243 -10.23 -16.97 7.72
CA TRP A 243 -9.69 -15.64 7.44
C TRP A 243 -10.81 -14.64 7.09
N GLU A 244 -11.71 -15.00 6.19
CA GLU A 244 -12.87 -14.16 5.86
C GLU A 244 -13.73 -13.86 7.09
N ARG A 245 -13.96 -14.86 7.95
CA ARG A 245 -14.68 -14.66 9.22
C ARG A 245 -13.98 -13.64 10.11
N ARG A 246 -12.64 -13.71 10.26
CA ARG A 246 -11.88 -12.73 11.05
C ARG A 246 -11.87 -11.33 10.44
N GLN A 247 -11.84 -11.22 9.11
CA GLN A 247 -12.02 -9.93 8.46
C GLN A 247 -13.39 -9.35 8.79
N ASN A 248 -14.44 -10.16 8.71
CA ASN A 248 -15.80 -9.74 9.02
C ASN A 248 -15.94 -9.31 10.48
N ASP A 249 -15.36 -10.06 11.43
CA ASP A 249 -15.34 -9.70 12.86
C ASP A 249 -14.67 -8.32 13.06
N VAL A 250 -13.49 -8.10 12.46
CA VAL A 250 -12.75 -6.82 12.56
C VAL A 250 -13.51 -5.66 11.90
N ILE A 251 -14.05 -5.85 10.70
CA ILE A 251 -14.88 -4.85 10.05
C ILE A 251 -16.10 -4.56 10.91
N ASP A 252 -16.67 -5.59 11.52
CA ASP A 252 -17.87 -5.43 12.31
C ASP A 252 -17.65 -4.55 13.54
N ASP A 253 -16.48 -4.68 14.17
CA ASP A 253 -16.08 -3.90 15.33
C ASP A 253 -15.60 -2.48 14.96
N PHE A 254 -14.94 -2.31 13.81
CA PHE A 254 -14.15 -1.09 13.54
C PHE A 254 -14.55 -0.29 12.30
N ALA A 255 -15.42 -0.77 11.41
CA ALA A 255 -15.73 -0.04 10.17
C ALA A 255 -16.35 1.35 10.38
N THR A 256 -17.06 1.55 11.50
CA THR A 256 -17.66 2.83 11.89
C THR A 256 -16.87 3.54 12.99
N SER A 257 -15.72 2.99 13.39
CA SER A 257 -14.85 3.57 14.41
C SER A 257 -13.99 4.69 13.84
N SER A 258 -13.77 5.74 14.63
CA SER A 258 -12.81 6.79 14.28
C SER A 258 -11.36 6.29 14.39
N LYS A 259 -10.39 6.97 13.73
CA LYS A 259 -8.95 6.72 13.91
C LYS A 259 -8.57 6.63 15.38
N VAL A 260 -9.02 7.59 16.20
CA VAL A 260 -8.75 7.61 17.66
C VAL A 260 -9.29 6.37 18.35
N GLY A 261 -10.47 5.88 17.95
CA GLY A 261 -11.07 4.66 18.50
C GLY A 261 -10.23 3.42 18.18
N ILE A 262 -9.78 3.28 16.94
CA ILE A 262 -8.90 2.19 16.51
C ILE A 262 -7.54 2.27 17.22
N SER A 263 -6.93 3.46 17.27
CA SER A 263 -5.68 3.71 18.02
C SER A 263 -5.79 3.33 19.50
N SER A 264 -6.90 3.71 20.16
CA SER A 264 -7.14 3.35 21.56
C SER A 264 -7.26 1.84 21.74
N HIS A 265 -7.88 1.15 20.79
CA HIS A 265 -7.94 -0.31 20.82
C HIS A 265 -6.55 -0.93 20.63
N LEU A 266 -5.73 -0.44 19.69
CA LEU A 266 -4.36 -0.90 19.52
C LEU A 266 -3.53 -0.73 20.79
N GLU A 267 -3.64 0.41 21.47
CA GLU A 267 -2.96 0.66 22.75
C GLU A 267 -3.39 -0.29 23.88
N SER A 268 -4.58 -0.89 23.78
CA SER A 268 -5.04 -1.90 24.73
C SER A 268 -4.45 -3.30 24.50
N LEU A 269 -3.78 -3.53 23.36
CA LEU A 269 -3.18 -4.82 23.03
C LEU A 269 -1.72 -4.87 23.53
N ASP A 270 -1.40 -5.85 24.38
CA ASP A 270 -0.05 -6.02 24.95
C ASP A 270 1.05 -6.09 23.86
N ARG A 271 0.78 -6.79 22.74
CA ARG A 271 1.73 -6.90 21.61
C ARG A 271 2.07 -5.56 20.96
N PHE A 272 1.18 -4.57 21.07
CA PHE A 272 1.39 -3.22 20.56
C PHE A 272 1.97 -2.30 21.63
N SER A 273 1.38 -2.29 22.83
CA SER A 273 1.72 -1.37 23.92
C SER A 273 3.14 -1.59 24.46
N ASP A 274 3.62 -2.84 24.50
CA ASP A 274 4.96 -3.21 25.00
C ASP A 274 6.10 -2.89 24.01
N ARG A 275 5.79 -2.49 22.78
CA ARG A 275 6.77 -2.19 21.73
C ARG A 275 7.03 -0.69 21.63
N SER A 276 8.27 -0.29 21.39
CA SER A 276 8.61 1.10 21.05
C SER A 276 8.26 1.40 19.59
N ASN A 277 8.12 2.69 19.22
CA ASN A 277 7.96 3.07 17.81
C ASN A 277 9.10 2.53 16.93
N GLY A 278 8.77 2.13 15.71
CA GLY A 278 9.66 1.47 14.75
C GLY A 278 9.93 -0.01 15.05
N GLN A 279 9.43 -0.56 16.16
CA GLN A 279 9.57 -1.99 16.44
C GLN A 279 8.46 -2.81 15.80
N ILE A 280 8.81 -4.01 15.37
CA ILE A 280 7.86 -4.98 14.82
C ILE A 280 6.89 -5.42 15.94
N VAL A 281 5.60 -5.24 15.67
CA VAL A 281 4.49 -5.65 16.55
C VAL A 281 3.87 -6.97 16.11
N LEU A 282 3.92 -7.27 14.80
CA LEU A 282 3.41 -8.52 14.25
C LEU A 282 4.15 -8.88 12.98
N ASN A 283 4.67 -10.10 12.92
CA ASN A 283 5.27 -10.62 11.70
C ASN A 283 4.17 -11.11 10.75
N GLY A 284 4.36 -10.86 9.46
CA GLY A 284 3.49 -11.44 8.43
C GLY A 284 3.71 -12.94 8.28
N ARG A 285 2.83 -13.59 7.51
CA ARG A 285 2.97 -15.00 7.16
C ARG A 285 4.35 -15.28 6.51
N ALA A 286 5.06 -16.30 6.98
CA ALA A 286 6.36 -16.69 6.43
C ALA A 286 6.24 -17.21 4.98
N LYS A 287 7.04 -16.68 4.05
CA LYS A 287 7.16 -17.18 2.67
C LYS A 287 7.88 -18.54 2.67
N LYS A 288 7.15 -19.64 2.48
CA LYS A 288 7.73 -21.00 2.34
C LYS A 288 7.98 -21.43 0.89
N PHE A 289 7.57 -20.67 -0.13
CA PHE A 289 7.82 -21.01 -1.54
C PHE A 289 9.15 -20.43 -2.05
N THR A 290 10.27 -20.72 -1.38
CA THR A 290 11.55 -20.70 -2.09
C THR A 290 11.54 -21.93 -2.98
N SER A 291 11.49 -21.72 -4.29
CA SER A 291 11.74 -22.81 -5.24
C SER A 291 13.12 -23.37 -4.91
N ASP A 292 13.14 -24.58 -4.37
CA ASP A 292 14.37 -25.29 -4.06
C ASP A 292 14.96 -25.82 -5.39
N GLN A 293 15.30 -24.90 -6.30
CA GLN A 293 16.14 -25.17 -7.45
C GLN A 293 17.61 -25.11 -7.03
N SER A 294 17.98 -25.91 -6.03
CA SER A 294 19.39 -26.19 -5.78
C SER A 294 19.65 -27.58 -5.22
N GLN A 295 18.73 -28.55 -5.34
CA GLN A 295 19.05 -29.96 -5.10
C GLN A 295 18.29 -30.90 -6.03
N ARG A 296 18.82 -31.07 -7.24
CA ARG A 296 18.87 -32.36 -7.96
C ARG A 296 19.85 -32.22 -9.10
N GLY A 297 21.14 -32.33 -8.76
CA GLY A 297 22.12 -32.80 -9.72
C GLY A 297 21.68 -34.18 -10.19
N ILE A 298 21.04 -34.24 -11.36
CA ILE A 298 20.92 -35.48 -12.09
C ILE A 298 22.34 -35.81 -12.55
N GLN A 299 23.02 -36.66 -11.79
CA GLN A 299 24.15 -37.41 -12.30
C GLN A 299 23.62 -38.31 -13.42
N ILE A 300 23.85 -37.91 -14.66
CA ILE A 300 23.88 -38.86 -15.76
C ILE A 300 25.33 -39.32 -15.87
N ASN A 301 25.63 -40.45 -15.23
CA ASN A 301 26.86 -41.18 -15.46
C ASN A 301 26.56 -42.33 -16.44
N VAL A 302 27.27 -42.28 -17.56
CA VAL A 302 27.42 -43.27 -18.66
C VAL A 302 26.24 -43.42 -19.62
#